data_AF-A0A1B4FCQ0-F1
#
_entry.id   AF-A0A1B4FCQ0-F1
#
_cell.length_a   1.000
_cell.length_b   1.000
_cell.length_c   1.000
_cell.angle_alpha   90.00
_cell.angle_beta   90.00
_cell.angle_gamma   90.00
#
_symmetry.space_group_name_H-M   'P 1'
#
loop_
_entity.id
_entity.type
_entity.pdbx_description
1 polymer ?
#
loop_
_entity_poly.entity_id
_entity_poly.type
_entity_poly.pdbx_seq_one_letter_code
_entity_poly.pdbx_strand_id
1 'polypeptide(L)'
;MKPIWIVDDDQSIRWVLEKALARESFATRSFANVREALAALDQETPQVLVSDIRMPGGSGLELLQAMHDRLPGLPVIIMTAFSDLDSAVAAFQGGAFEYLAKPFDVDKAVELIRRAVEESLRGGVPDDDKLAEAPEMLGQAPAMQDMFRAIGRLSHSAATVLITGESGTGKELVARALHRHSPRANGPFIALNTAAIPKDLLESELFGHERGAFTGAQTTRQGRFEQAENGTLFLDEIGDMPFDLQTRLLRVLSDGQFYRVGGHSPLRSNVRVIAATHQNLEARVRQGLFREDLYHRLNVIRLRLPPLRERSEDIALLTRHFLQKSARDLGVEPKRVSDEALAYLTSLPFPGNVRQLENLANWLTVMAPAQTVEIKDLPPDLVATQTASGGVAPAEAVVIANTSVVAGNGAAEPQAASVAVAAPVLASAPAAAGTTAGHPLWEHGLRTEVARLLRENSADVMDALARRFEAAVIREALDFTRGRKVEAAERLGIGRNTITRKIQELHLES
;
A
#
# COMPACT_ATOMS: atom_id res chain seq x y z
N MET A 1 16.88 14.17 40.86
CA MET A 1 16.27 13.27 39.86
C MET A 1 17.36 12.32 39.40
N LYS A 2 17.04 11.04 39.17
CA LYS A 2 18.01 10.12 38.56
C LYS A 2 18.35 10.61 37.14
N PRO A 3 19.59 10.42 36.65
CA PRO A 3 19.97 10.87 35.33
C PRO A 3 19.25 10.06 34.24
N ILE A 4 19.04 10.68 33.09
CA ILE A 4 18.68 10.00 31.84
C ILE A 4 19.97 9.46 31.24
N TRP A 5 19.99 8.17 30.92
CA TRP A 5 21.15 7.55 30.30
C TRP A 5 21.02 7.56 28.79
N ILE A 6 22.07 7.94 28.08
CA ILE A 6 22.12 7.95 26.61
C ILE A 6 23.24 7.01 26.18
N VAL A 7 22.92 5.98 25.41
CA VAL A 7 23.89 4.97 24.94
C VAL A 7 23.85 4.96 23.42
N ASP A 8 24.92 5.46 22.80
CA ASP A 8 25.02 5.58 21.35
C ASP A 8 26.50 5.65 20.97
N ASP A 9 26.92 4.97 19.91
CA ASP A 9 28.30 5.04 19.44
C ASP A 9 28.59 6.37 18.72
N ASP A 10 27.58 7.04 18.16
CA ASP A 10 27.71 8.34 17.52
C ASP A 10 27.80 9.46 18.58
N GLN A 11 28.98 10.08 18.66
CA GLN A 11 29.23 11.23 19.53
C GLN A 11 28.32 12.43 19.22
N SER A 12 27.96 12.63 17.95
CA SER A 12 27.12 13.74 17.50
C SER A 12 25.72 13.62 18.08
N ILE A 13 25.16 12.40 18.05
CA ILE A 13 23.82 12.11 18.58
C ILE A 13 23.79 12.31 20.09
N ARG A 14 24.79 11.77 20.81
CA ARG A 14 24.92 11.98 22.27
C ARG A 14 25.00 13.45 22.63
N TRP A 15 25.86 14.21 21.93
CA TRP A 15 26.04 15.63 22.20
C TRP A 15 24.77 16.44 21.95
N VAL A 16 24.04 16.16 20.87
CA VAL A 16 22.78 16.85 20.54
C VAL A 16 21.73 16.57 21.62
N LEU A 17 21.54 15.31 22.02
CA LEU A 17 20.57 14.93 23.04
C LEU A 17 20.93 15.49 24.43
N GLU A 18 22.21 15.45 24.83
CA GLU A 18 22.68 16.07 26.08
C GLU A 18 22.36 17.57 26.11
N LYS A 19 22.67 18.30 25.02
CA LYS A 19 22.40 19.74 24.94
C LYS A 19 20.91 20.05 24.98
N ALA A 20 20.09 19.25 24.32
CA ALA A 20 18.64 19.44 24.30
C ALA A 20 18.01 19.18 25.68
N LEU A 21 18.38 18.06 26.33
CA LEU A 21 17.86 17.68 27.65
C LEU A 21 18.36 18.61 28.76
N ALA A 22 19.58 19.15 28.65
CA ALA A 22 20.09 20.13 29.60
C ALA A 22 19.29 21.45 29.58
N ARG A 23 18.77 21.88 28.42
CA ARG A 23 17.89 23.06 28.32
C ARG A 23 16.58 22.87 29.09
N GLU A 24 16.13 21.64 29.21
CA GLU A 24 14.93 21.22 29.97
C GLU A 24 15.26 20.85 31.44
N SER A 25 16.47 21.15 31.91
CA SER A 25 16.93 20.86 33.29
C SER A 25 16.96 19.37 33.67
N PHE A 26 17.02 18.47 32.68
CA PHE A 26 17.27 17.05 32.96
C PHE A 26 18.76 16.76 33.12
N ALA A 27 19.12 15.98 34.14
CA ALA A 27 20.47 15.44 34.28
C ALA A 27 20.68 14.28 33.30
N THR A 28 21.78 14.27 32.56
CA THR A 28 22.11 13.24 31.57
C THR A 28 23.45 12.59 31.87
N ARG A 29 23.60 11.33 31.49
CA ARG A 29 24.89 10.61 31.48
C ARG A 29 24.97 9.78 30.21
N SER A 30 26.05 9.93 29.46
CA SER A 30 26.18 9.27 28.16
C SER A 30 27.29 8.23 28.12
N PHE A 31 27.09 7.17 27.35
CA PHE A 31 27.98 6.02 27.21
C PHE A 31 28.22 5.74 25.73
N ALA A 32 29.43 5.30 25.38
CA ALA A 32 29.78 5.04 23.98
C ALA A 32 29.45 3.60 23.55
N ASN A 33 29.18 2.70 24.50
CA ASN A 33 28.93 1.30 24.24
C ASN A 33 28.11 0.64 25.36
N VAL A 34 27.52 -0.51 25.04
CA VAL A 34 26.69 -1.31 25.95
C VAL A 34 27.43 -1.72 27.23
N ARG A 35 28.73 -2.06 27.14
CA ARG A 35 29.51 -2.56 28.28
C ARG A 35 29.72 -1.49 29.34
N GLU A 36 30.02 -0.26 28.95
CA GLU A 36 30.15 0.87 29.86
C GLU A 36 28.83 1.17 30.58
N ALA A 37 27.71 1.09 29.86
CA ALA A 37 26.38 1.30 30.45
C ALA A 37 26.03 0.20 31.46
N LEU A 38 26.30 -1.08 31.14
CA LEU A 38 26.09 -2.20 32.06
C LEU A 38 26.98 -2.10 33.30
N ALA A 39 28.26 -1.73 33.15
CA ALA A 39 29.16 -1.55 34.28
C ALA A 39 28.75 -0.37 35.19
N ALA A 40 28.18 0.69 34.61
CA ALA A 40 27.63 1.80 35.38
C ALA A 40 26.35 1.41 36.13
N LEU A 41 25.58 0.45 35.61
CA LEU A 41 24.33 -0.04 36.23
C LEU A 41 24.56 -0.66 37.60
N ASP A 42 25.76 -1.23 37.83
CA ASP A 42 26.13 -1.80 39.12
C ASP A 42 26.34 -0.73 40.21
N GLN A 43 26.48 0.55 39.83
CA GLN A 43 26.74 1.67 40.75
C GLN A 43 25.56 2.64 40.87
N GLU A 44 24.83 2.86 39.77
CA GLU A 44 23.76 3.84 39.69
C GLU A 44 22.66 3.36 38.73
N THR A 45 21.41 3.76 38.96
CA THR A 45 20.28 3.43 38.07
C THR A 45 19.76 4.68 37.37
N PRO A 46 19.44 4.64 36.07
CA PRO A 46 18.81 5.75 35.36
C PRO A 46 17.35 5.96 35.76
N GLN A 47 16.79 7.13 35.39
CA GLN A 47 15.34 7.35 35.35
C GLN A 47 14.71 6.83 34.05
N VAL A 48 15.43 7.03 32.94
CA VAL A 48 15.06 6.60 31.59
C VAL A 48 16.35 6.21 30.89
N LEU A 49 16.33 5.12 30.12
CA LEU A 49 17.43 4.75 29.24
C LEU A 49 17.06 5.10 27.81
N VAL A 50 17.94 5.78 27.09
CA VAL A 50 17.84 6.02 25.64
C VAL A 50 19.02 5.31 24.99
N SER A 51 18.78 4.25 24.23
CA SER A 51 19.87 3.42 23.67
C SER A 51 19.70 3.18 22.17
N ASP A 52 20.78 3.27 21.38
CA ASP A 52 20.80 2.74 20.02
C ASP A 52 20.68 1.21 20.02
N ILE A 53 20.09 0.61 18.99
CA ILE A 53 20.02 -0.84 18.78
C ILE A 53 21.33 -1.39 18.25
N ARG A 54 21.97 -0.69 17.31
CA ARG A 54 23.14 -1.22 16.60
C ARG A 54 24.38 -0.44 17.01
N MET A 55 25.18 -1.01 17.89
CA MET A 55 26.45 -0.44 18.33
C MET A 55 27.60 -1.44 18.16
N PRO A 56 28.85 -0.99 17.97
CA PRO A 56 30.01 -1.88 17.97
C PRO A 56 30.20 -2.56 19.33
N GLY A 57 30.28 -3.90 19.33
CA GLY A 57 30.66 -4.68 20.53
C GLY A 57 29.53 -5.11 21.47
N GLY A 58 28.26 -4.92 21.07
CA GLY A 58 27.05 -5.43 21.73
C GLY A 58 25.77 -4.87 21.10
N SER A 59 24.62 -5.49 21.35
CA SER A 59 23.32 -5.02 20.83
C SER A 59 22.58 -4.17 21.85
N GLY A 60 21.92 -3.09 21.42
CA GLY A 60 21.00 -2.34 22.27
C GLY A 60 19.80 -3.16 22.76
N LEU A 61 19.46 -4.24 22.05
CA LEU A 61 18.45 -5.21 22.51
C LEU A 61 18.97 -6.05 23.68
N GLU A 62 20.25 -6.42 23.69
CA GLU A 62 20.88 -7.10 24.84
C GLU A 62 20.87 -6.17 26.07
N LEU A 63 21.13 -4.87 25.85
CA LEU A 63 21.02 -3.86 26.91
C LEU A 63 19.59 -3.72 27.41
N LEU A 64 18.60 -3.65 26.50
CA LEU A 64 17.18 -3.59 26.83
C LEU A 64 16.77 -4.79 27.69
N GLN A 65 17.13 -6.00 27.28
CA GLN A 65 16.80 -7.23 28.00
C GLN A 65 17.46 -7.26 29.38
N ALA A 66 18.75 -6.93 29.48
CA ALA A 66 19.44 -6.84 30.76
C ALA A 66 18.83 -5.79 31.70
N MET A 67 18.29 -4.69 31.15
CA MET A 67 17.61 -3.64 31.92
C MET A 67 16.21 -4.08 32.34
N HIS A 68 15.48 -4.78 31.47
CA HIS A 68 14.18 -5.35 31.79
C HIS A 68 14.28 -6.37 32.93
N ASP A 69 15.25 -7.28 32.87
CA ASP A 69 15.50 -8.30 33.89
C ASP A 69 15.87 -7.71 35.25
N ARG A 70 16.70 -6.65 35.25
CA ARG A 70 17.23 -6.04 36.49
C ARG A 70 16.33 -4.93 37.04
N LEU A 71 15.64 -4.19 36.18
CA LEU A 71 14.84 -3.01 36.49
C LEU A 71 13.54 -2.99 35.66
N PRO A 72 12.56 -3.88 35.96
CA PRO A 72 11.36 -4.04 35.12
C PRO A 72 10.56 -2.75 34.92
N GLY A 73 10.57 -1.84 35.90
CA GLY A 73 9.86 -0.55 35.84
C GLY A 73 10.62 0.59 35.16
N LEU A 74 11.81 0.36 34.62
CA LEU A 74 12.59 1.37 33.93
C LEU A 74 12.07 1.55 32.49
N PRO A 75 11.56 2.72 32.10
CA PRO A 75 11.22 2.96 30.71
C PRO A 75 12.49 3.07 29.87
N VAL A 76 12.57 2.23 28.84
CA VAL A 76 13.67 2.23 27.88
C VAL A 76 13.17 2.76 26.54
N ILE A 77 13.76 3.85 26.06
CA ILE A 77 13.57 4.36 24.71
C ILE A 77 14.69 3.81 23.83
N ILE A 78 14.32 3.26 22.70
CA ILE A 78 15.30 2.68 21.78
C ILE A 78 15.43 3.57 20.53
N MET A 79 16.64 4.08 20.30
CA MET A 79 17.02 4.76 19.08
C MET A 79 17.36 3.74 18.01
N THR A 80 16.93 3.98 16.78
CA THR A 80 17.01 2.94 15.76
C THR A 80 16.91 3.52 14.36
N ALA A 81 17.65 2.94 13.44
CA ALA A 81 17.48 3.13 12.00
C ALA A 81 16.76 1.93 11.39
N PHE A 82 15.65 1.47 11.97
CA PHE A 82 14.95 0.27 11.51
C PHE A 82 14.72 0.36 10.00
N SER A 83 15.25 -0.63 9.28
CA SER A 83 14.96 -0.80 7.86
C SER A 83 14.06 -2.00 7.61
N ASP A 84 13.72 -2.74 8.66
CA ASP A 84 13.05 -4.02 8.59
C ASP A 84 12.05 -4.22 9.74
N LEU A 85 10.99 -4.95 9.42
CA LEU A 85 9.85 -5.16 10.28
C LEU A 85 10.17 -6.02 11.51
N ASP A 86 10.92 -7.11 11.34
CA ASP A 86 11.19 -8.03 12.45
C ASP A 86 12.06 -7.36 13.53
N SER A 87 13.06 -6.56 13.15
CA SER A 87 13.81 -5.74 14.12
C SER A 87 12.91 -4.76 14.85
N ALA A 88 11.98 -4.11 14.14
CA ALA A 88 11.06 -3.17 14.77
C ALA A 88 10.16 -3.87 15.78
N VAL A 89 9.57 -5.02 15.42
CA VAL A 89 8.66 -5.76 16.30
C VAL A 89 9.39 -6.40 17.47
N ALA A 90 10.53 -7.06 17.25
CA ALA A 90 11.35 -7.65 18.32
C ALA A 90 11.73 -6.60 19.36
N ALA A 91 12.01 -5.38 18.91
CA ALA A 91 12.28 -4.30 19.83
C ALA A 91 11.06 -4.03 20.73
N PHE A 92 9.84 -3.91 20.18
CA PHE A 92 8.59 -3.70 20.96
C PHE A 92 8.30 -4.84 21.93
N GLN A 93 8.62 -6.08 21.54
CA GLN A 93 8.42 -7.24 22.38
C GLN A 93 9.39 -7.27 23.56
N GLY A 94 10.64 -6.81 23.39
CA GLY A 94 11.64 -6.68 24.46
C GLY A 94 11.32 -5.66 25.56
N GLY A 95 10.10 -5.11 25.62
CA GLY A 95 9.64 -4.27 26.73
C GLY A 95 10.12 -2.83 26.69
N ALA A 96 10.53 -2.29 25.53
CA ALA A 96 10.85 -0.87 25.45
C ALA A 96 9.59 0.01 25.49
N PHE A 97 9.72 1.16 26.15
CA PHE A 97 8.65 2.13 26.36
C PHE A 97 8.21 2.78 25.04
N GLU A 98 9.17 3.27 24.24
CA GLU A 98 8.91 3.84 22.93
C GLU A 98 10.19 3.87 22.07
N TYR A 99 10.07 4.19 20.78
CA TYR A 99 11.21 4.19 19.84
C TYR A 99 11.42 5.54 19.21
N LEU A 100 12.68 5.87 18.94
CA LEU A 100 13.09 7.09 18.26
C LEU A 100 13.82 6.74 16.95
N ALA A 101 13.16 6.97 15.82
CA ALA A 101 13.73 6.65 14.51
C ALA A 101 14.77 7.68 14.07
N LYS A 102 15.97 7.24 13.67
CA LYS A 102 17.02 8.10 13.10
C LYS A 102 16.77 8.31 11.59
N PRO A 103 16.89 9.54 11.05
CA PRO A 103 17.10 10.80 11.75
C PRO A 103 15.81 11.28 12.45
N PHE A 104 15.95 11.84 13.65
CA PHE A 104 14.83 12.36 14.44
C PHE A 104 14.89 13.86 14.64
N ASP A 105 13.71 14.44 14.90
CA ASP A 105 13.59 15.79 15.42
C ASP A 105 13.93 15.80 16.92
N VAL A 106 14.81 16.72 17.32
CA VAL A 106 15.30 16.85 18.69
C VAL A 106 14.16 17.23 19.65
N ASP A 107 13.22 18.06 19.21
CA ASP A 107 12.11 18.49 20.06
C ASP A 107 11.16 17.32 20.36
N LYS A 108 10.92 16.47 19.35
CA LYS A 108 10.14 15.22 19.53
C LYS A 108 10.84 14.22 20.45
N ALA A 109 12.17 14.12 20.36
CA ALA A 109 12.94 13.24 21.24
C ALA A 109 12.83 13.67 22.71
N VAL A 110 12.94 14.98 22.97
CA VAL A 110 12.80 15.56 24.31
C VAL A 110 11.38 15.35 24.87
N GLU A 111 10.35 15.58 24.06
CA GLU A 111 8.95 15.33 24.46
C GLU A 111 8.73 13.86 24.84
N LEU A 112 9.28 12.94 24.05
CA LEU A 112 9.20 11.51 24.30
C LEU A 112 9.87 11.12 25.62
N ILE A 113 11.06 11.65 25.88
CA ILE A 113 11.81 11.41 27.11
C ILE A 113 11.07 11.99 28.33
N ARG A 114 10.43 13.16 28.21
CA ARG A 114 9.59 13.71 29.27
C ARG A 114 8.43 12.78 29.61
N ARG A 115 7.72 12.26 28.61
CA ARG A 115 6.64 11.27 28.79
C ARG A 115 7.16 9.99 29.47
N ALA A 116 8.34 9.51 29.08
CA ALA A 116 8.97 8.35 29.71
C ALA A 116 9.31 8.59 31.19
N VAL A 117 9.83 9.78 31.53
CA VAL A 117 10.10 10.16 32.93
C VAL A 117 8.82 10.17 33.76
N GLU A 118 7.71 10.68 33.21
CA GLU A 118 6.41 10.66 33.87
C GLU A 118 5.85 9.24 34.07
N GLU A 119 6.03 8.35 33.08
CA GLU A 119 5.57 6.96 33.17
C GLU A 119 6.43 6.11 34.13
N SER A 120 7.73 6.39 34.21
CA SER A 120 8.63 5.75 35.19
C SER A 120 8.14 5.88 36.62
N LEU A 121 7.39 6.95 36.91
CA LEU A 121 6.79 7.21 38.22
C LEU A 121 5.49 6.40 38.46
N ARG A 122 4.91 5.77 37.43
CA ARG A 122 3.60 5.10 37.46
C ARG A 122 3.65 3.56 37.44
N GLY A 123 4.74 2.97 36.92
CA GLY A 123 5.09 1.54 37.08
C GLY A 123 4.11 0.52 36.47
N GLY A 124 4.47 -0.07 35.33
CA GLY A 124 3.76 -1.22 34.75
C GLY A 124 4.52 -1.86 33.59
N VAL A 125 4.49 -3.20 33.52
CA VAL A 125 5.26 -4.04 32.56
C VAL A 125 4.36 -5.12 31.97
N PRO A 126 4.53 -5.45 30.67
CA PRO A 126 4.63 -6.86 30.29
C PRO A 126 5.76 -7.19 29.30
N ASP A 127 6.16 -8.45 29.38
CA ASP A 127 7.30 -9.22 28.83
C ASP A 127 6.93 -9.93 27.50
N ASP A 128 7.89 -10.21 26.60
CA ASP A 128 8.27 -11.55 26.07
C ASP A 128 9.25 -11.44 24.86
N ASP A 129 10.19 -12.40 24.73
CA ASP A 129 11.31 -12.36 23.77
C ASP A 129 11.31 -13.55 22.79
N LYS A 130 11.44 -13.30 21.48
CA LYS A 130 11.79 -14.30 20.44
C LYS A 130 12.55 -13.68 19.25
N LEU A 131 13.80 -14.12 19.04
CA LEU A 131 14.62 -13.82 17.86
C LEU A 131 14.06 -14.44 16.57
N ALA A 132 14.03 -13.65 15.49
CA ALA A 132 13.54 -14.04 14.16
C ALA A 132 14.66 -14.23 13.12
N GLU A 133 14.37 -15.10 12.14
CA GLU A 133 15.07 -15.30 10.87
C GLU A 133 14.99 -14.06 9.93
N ALA A 134 15.61 -14.15 8.74
CA ALA A 134 15.81 -13.05 7.79
C ALA A 134 14.56 -12.15 7.55
N PRO A 135 14.76 -10.82 7.40
CA PRO A 135 13.67 -9.85 7.41
C PRO A 135 12.73 -9.99 6.20
N GLU A 136 11.44 -10.21 6.47
CA GLU A 136 10.42 -10.41 5.42
C GLU A 136 9.92 -9.10 4.79
N MET A 137 10.00 -7.99 5.51
CA MET A 137 9.49 -6.70 5.04
C MET A 137 10.52 -5.60 5.32
N LEU A 138 10.87 -4.87 4.26
CA LEU A 138 11.85 -3.78 4.29
C LEU A 138 11.19 -2.42 4.04
N GLY A 139 11.72 -1.39 4.70
CA GLY A 139 11.35 0.01 4.52
C GLY A 139 12.14 0.91 5.46
N GLN A 140 12.61 2.04 4.97
CA GLN A 140 13.32 3.11 5.68
C GLN A 140 12.51 4.42 5.68
N ALA A 141 11.58 4.58 4.74
CA ALA A 141 10.72 5.76 4.64
C ALA A 141 9.96 6.01 5.96
N PRO A 142 9.77 7.27 6.40
CA PRO A 142 9.11 7.59 7.67
C PRO A 142 7.73 6.95 7.82
N ALA A 143 6.94 6.90 6.73
CA ALA A 143 5.62 6.27 6.72
C ALA A 143 5.69 4.75 7.01
N MET A 144 6.74 4.06 6.55
CA MET A 144 6.97 2.65 6.88
C MET A 144 7.46 2.47 8.31
N GLN A 145 8.24 3.41 8.85
CA GLN A 145 8.64 3.38 10.26
C GLN A 145 7.44 3.49 11.20
N ASP A 146 6.51 4.40 10.90
CA ASP A 146 5.26 4.53 11.64
C ASP A 146 4.43 3.23 11.54
N MET A 147 4.40 2.61 10.36
CA MET A 147 3.72 1.33 10.13
C MET A 147 4.34 0.20 10.96
N PHE A 148 5.66 0.07 10.98
CA PHE A 148 6.34 -0.94 11.79
C PHE A 148 6.10 -0.74 13.28
N ARG A 149 6.11 0.51 13.76
CA ARG A 149 5.73 0.85 15.14
C ARG A 149 4.29 0.49 15.48
N ALA A 150 3.36 0.71 14.54
CA ALA A 150 1.97 0.29 14.73
C ALA A 150 1.86 -1.24 14.80
N ILE A 151 2.57 -1.99 13.95
CA ILE A 151 2.57 -3.46 13.98
C ILE A 151 3.13 -3.98 15.30
N GLY A 152 4.24 -3.43 15.79
CA GLY A 152 4.84 -3.79 17.08
C GLY A 152 3.87 -3.61 18.25
N ARG A 153 3.13 -2.50 18.31
CA ARG A 153 2.10 -2.28 19.34
C ARG A 153 0.90 -3.23 19.23
N LEU A 154 0.60 -3.71 18.02
CA LEU A 154 -0.59 -4.53 17.75
C LEU A 154 -0.32 -6.04 17.81
N SER A 155 0.93 -6.46 17.83
CA SER A 155 1.32 -7.86 17.81
C SER A 155 0.71 -8.62 19.00
N HIS A 156 0.77 -8.05 20.21
CA HIS A 156 0.20 -8.59 21.45
C HIS A 156 -1.32 -8.44 21.60
N SER A 157 -1.98 -7.60 20.78
CA SER A 157 -3.42 -7.39 20.88
C SER A 157 -4.21 -8.52 20.20
N ALA A 158 -5.30 -8.97 20.82
CA ALA A 158 -6.24 -9.90 20.19
C ALA A 158 -7.25 -9.22 19.25
N ALA A 159 -7.19 -7.88 19.11
CA ALA A 159 -8.15 -7.12 18.30
C ALA A 159 -8.09 -7.49 16.82
N THR A 160 -9.25 -7.38 16.15
CA THR A 160 -9.37 -7.48 14.70
C THR A 160 -8.64 -6.31 14.04
N VAL A 161 -7.81 -6.61 13.05
CA VAL A 161 -7.05 -5.59 12.31
C VAL A 161 -7.54 -5.58 10.86
N LEU A 162 -7.89 -4.39 10.37
CA LEU A 162 -8.21 -4.14 8.97
C LEU A 162 -7.01 -3.46 8.29
N ILE A 163 -6.37 -4.19 7.39
CA ILE A 163 -5.24 -3.73 6.59
C ILE A 163 -5.76 -3.16 5.27
N THR A 164 -5.51 -1.89 5.02
CA THR A 164 -5.91 -1.20 3.78
C THR A 164 -4.68 -0.79 2.99
N GLY A 165 -4.75 -0.90 1.67
CA GLY A 165 -3.65 -0.49 0.81
C GLY A 165 -3.79 -1.06 -0.59
N GLU A 166 -3.16 -0.39 -1.55
CA GLU A 166 -3.18 -0.79 -2.96
C GLU A 166 -2.66 -2.22 -3.17
N SER A 167 -2.98 -2.80 -4.33
CA SER A 167 -2.45 -4.12 -4.69
C SER A 167 -0.92 -4.08 -4.77
N GLY A 168 -0.27 -5.10 -4.22
CA GLY A 168 1.19 -5.22 -4.27
C GLY A 168 1.96 -4.37 -3.25
N THR A 169 1.32 -3.75 -2.26
CA THR A 169 2.01 -2.98 -1.20
C THR A 169 2.62 -3.82 -0.08
N GLY A 170 2.23 -5.11 0.02
CA GLY A 170 2.71 -6.03 1.05
C GLY A 170 1.73 -6.31 2.20
N LYS A 171 0.41 -6.20 1.97
CA LYS A 171 -0.63 -6.45 2.99
C LYS A 171 -0.51 -7.82 3.68
N GLU A 172 -0.21 -8.87 2.91
CA GLU A 172 -0.03 -10.22 3.44
C GLU A 172 1.20 -10.32 4.36
N LEU A 173 2.31 -9.66 4.02
CA LEU A 173 3.51 -9.64 4.86
C LEU A 173 3.22 -9.01 6.22
N VAL A 174 2.43 -7.93 6.25
CA VAL A 174 1.98 -7.30 7.50
C VAL A 174 1.09 -8.26 8.30
N ALA A 175 0.17 -8.98 7.66
CA ALA A 175 -0.67 -9.96 8.35
C ALA A 175 0.13 -11.12 8.95
N ARG A 176 1.14 -11.62 8.22
CA ARG A 176 2.06 -12.68 8.69
C ARG A 176 2.88 -12.20 9.89
N ALA A 177 3.42 -11.00 9.82
CA ALA A 177 4.17 -10.41 10.94
C ALA A 177 3.30 -10.23 12.19
N LEU A 178 2.06 -9.72 12.04
CA LEU A 178 1.11 -9.61 13.14
C LEU A 178 0.81 -10.96 13.80
N HIS A 179 0.79 -12.05 13.03
CA HIS A 179 0.62 -13.40 13.58
C HIS A 179 1.89 -13.94 14.25
N ARG A 180 3.04 -13.86 13.57
CA ARG A 180 4.35 -14.34 14.06
C ARG A 180 4.72 -13.73 15.41
N HIS A 181 4.38 -12.46 15.61
CA HIS A 181 4.71 -11.72 16.82
C HIS A 181 3.57 -11.67 17.85
N SER A 182 2.52 -12.46 17.64
CA SER A 182 1.39 -12.54 18.58
C SER A 182 1.52 -13.69 19.58
N PRO A 183 0.72 -13.69 20.66
CA PRO A 183 0.58 -14.84 21.55
C PRO A 183 0.13 -16.13 20.84
N ARG A 184 -0.36 -16.03 19.60
CA ARG A 184 -0.81 -17.14 18.76
C ARG A 184 0.21 -17.57 17.70
N ALA A 185 1.47 -17.13 17.80
CA ALA A 185 2.53 -17.44 16.83
C ALA A 185 2.77 -18.93 16.61
N ASN A 186 2.55 -19.76 17.64
CA ASN A 186 2.68 -21.23 17.53
C ASN A 186 1.44 -21.90 16.90
N GLY A 187 0.34 -21.15 16.72
CA GLY A 187 -0.88 -21.63 16.10
C GLY A 187 -0.84 -21.51 14.57
N PRO A 188 -1.85 -22.04 13.87
CA PRO A 188 -1.89 -21.97 12.41
C PRO A 188 -2.13 -20.54 11.90
N PHE A 189 -1.42 -20.16 10.84
CA PHE A 189 -1.75 -19.00 10.00
C PHE A 189 -2.45 -19.46 8.73
N ILE A 190 -3.77 -19.26 8.66
CA ILE A 190 -4.57 -19.65 7.50
C ILE A 190 -4.88 -18.40 6.69
N ALA A 191 -4.33 -18.31 5.48
CA ALA A 191 -4.65 -17.24 4.53
C ALA A 191 -5.73 -17.68 3.54
N LEU A 192 -6.70 -16.79 3.30
CA LEU A 192 -7.77 -16.98 2.33
C LEU A 192 -7.93 -15.72 1.50
N ASN A 193 -7.71 -15.81 0.20
CA ASN A 193 -7.99 -14.73 -0.73
C ASN A 193 -9.41 -14.90 -1.31
N THR A 194 -10.31 -13.98 -0.98
CA THR A 194 -11.72 -14.08 -1.38
C THR A 194 -11.94 -13.81 -2.87
N ALA A 195 -11.02 -13.12 -3.55
CA ALA A 195 -11.09 -12.87 -4.99
C ALA A 195 -10.61 -14.07 -5.83
N ALA A 196 -9.77 -14.94 -5.26
CA ALA A 196 -9.23 -16.11 -5.96
C ALA A 196 -10.18 -17.32 -6.00
N ILE A 197 -11.22 -17.33 -5.16
CA ILE A 197 -12.13 -18.47 -5.00
C ILE A 197 -13.48 -18.12 -5.64
N PRO A 198 -14.06 -19.02 -6.46
CA PRO A 198 -15.41 -18.82 -6.99
C PRO A 198 -16.42 -18.56 -5.87
N LYS A 199 -17.32 -17.60 -6.07
CA LYS A 199 -18.29 -17.15 -5.05
C LYS A 199 -19.10 -18.30 -4.46
N ASP A 200 -19.48 -19.26 -5.29
CA ASP A 200 -20.29 -20.43 -4.88
C ASP A 200 -19.53 -21.41 -3.98
N LEU A 201 -18.19 -21.40 -4.04
CA LEU A 201 -17.33 -22.28 -3.23
C LEU A 201 -16.79 -21.59 -1.97
N LEU A 202 -16.80 -20.25 -1.94
CA LEU A 202 -16.21 -19.47 -0.87
C LEU A 202 -16.84 -19.77 0.50
N GLU A 203 -18.16 -19.98 0.54
CA GLU A 203 -18.88 -20.35 1.77
C GLU A 203 -18.39 -21.69 2.34
N SER A 204 -18.26 -22.69 1.46
CA SER A 204 -17.81 -24.03 1.79
C SER A 204 -16.33 -24.06 2.20
N GLU A 205 -15.48 -23.25 1.56
CA GLU A 205 -14.07 -23.11 1.96
C GLU A 205 -13.94 -22.43 3.34
N LEU A 206 -14.73 -21.39 3.63
CA LEU A 206 -14.68 -20.67 4.92
C LEU A 206 -15.21 -21.50 6.10
N PHE A 207 -16.41 -22.05 5.95
CA PHE A 207 -17.14 -22.67 7.06
C PHE A 207 -17.15 -24.20 7.03
N GLY A 208 -16.68 -24.82 5.94
CA GLY A 208 -16.75 -26.27 5.77
C GLY A 208 -18.16 -26.72 5.41
N HIS A 209 -18.31 -28.00 5.10
CA HIS A 209 -19.62 -28.58 4.74
C HIS A 209 -19.78 -29.99 5.27
N GLU A 210 -21.03 -30.33 5.58
CA GLU A 210 -21.46 -31.70 5.86
C GLU A 210 -21.65 -32.49 4.56
N ARG A 211 -21.58 -33.82 4.65
CA ARG A 211 -21.90 -34.70 3.52
C ARG A 211 -23.34 -34.45 3.04
N GLY A 212 -23.50 -34.17 1.75
CA GLY A 212 -24.80 -33.91 1.12
C GLY A 212 -25.28 -32.45 1.19
N ALA A 213 -24.44 -31.51 1.65
CA ALA A 213 -24.80 -30.10 1.75
C ALA A 213 -25.14 -29.42 0.40
N PHE A 214 -24.55 -29.89 -0.70
CA PHE A 214 -24.80 -29.43 -2.06
C PHE A 214 -24.46 -30.53 -3.07
N THR A 215 -24.83 -30.35 -4.34
CA THR A 215 -24.52 -31.32 -5.41
C THR A 215 -23.01 -31.45 -5.58
N GLY A 216 -22.46 -32.62 -5.23
CA GLY A 216 -21.01 -32.90 -5.26
C GLY A 216 -20.36 -33.02 -3.88
N ALA A 217 -21.07 -32.71 -2.79
CA ALA A 217 -20.59 -32.86 -1.42
C ALA A 217 -20.60 -34.33 -0.95
N GLN A 218 -19.71 -35.16 -1.49
CA GLN A 218 -19.65 -36.59 -1.16
C GLN A 218 -19.03 -36.89 0.22
N THR A 219 -18.22 -35.99 0.74
CA THR A 219 -17.53 -36.12 2.02
C THR A 219 -17.75 -34.87 2.86
N THR A 220 -17.54 -34.98 4.18
CA THR A 220 -17.49 -33.82 5.07
C THR A 220 -16.12 -33.17 4.95
N ARG A 221 -16.07 -31.83 4.88
CA ARG A 221 -14.81 -31.07 4.77
C ARG A 221 -14.76 -29.95 5.82
N GLN A 222 -13.63 -29.83 6.49
CA GLN A 222 -13.36 -28.76 7.46
C GLN A 222 -13.11 -27.42 6.74
N GLY A 223 -13.72 -26.36 7.25
CA GLY A 223 -13.53 -24.99 6.75
C GLY A 223 -12.25 -24.33 7.26
N ARG A 224 -11.94 -23.15 6.72
CA ARG A 224 -10.79 -22.34 7.18
C ARG A 224 -10.91 -21.87 8.61
N PHE A 225 -12.12 -21.61 9.10
CA PHE A 225 -12.31 -21.27 10.52
C PHE A 225 -11.93 -22.41 11.47
N GLU A 226 -12.20 -23.67 11.10
CA GLU A 226 -11.77 -24.84 11.88
C GLU A 226 -10.25 -25.03 11.77
N GLN A 227 -9.70 -24.92 10.56
CA GLN A 227 -8.25 -25.05 10.34
C GLN A 227 -7.43 -23.97 11.07
N ALA A 228 -8.01 -22.80 11.30
CA ALA A 228 -7.37 -21.67 11.97
C ALA A 228 -7.53 -21.67 13.49
N GLU A 229 -8.10 -22.74 14.08
CA GLU A 229 -8.36 -22.82 15.52
C GLU A 229 -7.09 -22.54 16.35
N ASN A 230 -7.24 -21.70 17.39
CA ASN A 230 -6.16 -21.18 18.24
C ASN A 230 -5.06 -20.38 17.50
N GLY A 231 -5.24 -20.13 16.21
CA GLY A 231 -4.33 -19.36 15.37
C GLY A 231 -4.95 -18.07 14.85
N THR A 232 -4.57 -17.73 13.62
CA THR A 232 -5.01 -16.52 12.91
C THR A 232 -5.59 -16.88 11.55
N LEU A 233 -6.75 -16.33 11.22
CA LEU A 233 -7.35 -16.36 9.89
C LEU A 233 -7.13 -15.00 9.22
N PHE A 234 -6.39 -15.01 8.12
CA PHE A 234 -6.17 -13.86 7.26
C PHE A 234 -7.13 -13.87 6.07
N LEU A 235 -8.02 -12.89 6.02
CA LEU A 235 -9.00 -12.69 4.94
C LEU A 235 -8.49 -11.61 4.00
N ASP A 236 -7.84 -12.01 2.90
CA ASP A 236 -7.38 -11.08 1.87
C ASP A 236 -8.50 -10.75 0.89
N GLU A 237 -8.50 -9.50 0.45
CA GLU A 237 -9.49 -8.88 -0.42
C GLU A 237 -10.95 -8.97 0.08
N ILE A 238 -11.16 -8.75 1.39
CA ILE A 238 -12.49 -8.85 2.05
C ILE A 238 -13.61 -8.06 1.36
N GLY A 239 -13.28 -6.98 0.64
CA GLY A 239 -14.23 -6.20 -0.15
C GLY A 239 -14.91 -6.96 -1.30
N ASP A 240 -14.31 -8.06 -1.77
CA ASP A 240 -14.85 -8.94 -2.81
C ASP A 240 -15.77 -10.05 -2.26
N MET A 241 -15.94 -10.12 -0.93
CA MET A 241 -16.83 -11.09 -0.30
C MET A 241 -18.30 -10.87 -0.72
N PRO A 242 -19.01 -11.92 -1.19
CA PRO A 242 -20.44 -11.83 -1.51
C PRO A 242 -21.27 -11.36 -0.31
N PHE A 243 -22.30 -10.54 -0.59
CA PHE A 243 -23.11 -9.90 0.45
C PHE A 243 -23.78 -10.90 1.40
N ASP A 244 -24.28 -12.03 0.89
CA ASP A 244 -24.92 -13.07 1.71
C ASP A 244 -23.95 -13.69 2.73
N LEU A 245 -22.68 -13.79 2.35
CA LEU A 245 -21.63 -14.38 3.18
C LEU A 245 -21.17 -13.44 4.29
N GLN A 246 -21.27 -12.13 4.06
CA GLN A 246 -20.91 -11.09 5.04
C GLN A 246 -21.74 -11.23 6.33
N THR A 247 -23.02 -11.59 6.21
CA THR A 247 -23.91 -11.81 7.38
C THR A 247 -23.42 -12.98 8.24
N ARG A 248 -22.94 -14.05 7.61
CA ARG A 248 -22.41 -15.20 8.35
C ARG A 248 -21.07 -14.89 9.00
N LEU A 249 -20.18 -14.21 8.28
CA LEU A 249 -18.91 -13.74 8.85
C LEU A 249 -19.16 -12.85 10.07
N LEU A 250 -20.10 -11.91 9.99
CA LEU A 250 -20.48 -11.05 11.11
C LEU A 250 -20.91 -11.86 12.34
N ARG A 251 -21.72 -12.91 12.16
CA ARG A 251 -22.12 -13.81 13.26
C ARG A 251 -20.93 -14.49 13.91
N VAL A 252 -19.99 -15.01 13.12
CA VAL A 252 -18.79 -15.65 13.66
C VAL A 252 -17.94 -14.65 14.44
N LEU A 253 -17.75 -13.45 13.88
CA LEU A 253 -16.98 -12.40 14.54
C LEU A 253 -17.64 -11.92 15.83
N SER A 254 -18.98 -11.91 15.90
CA SER A 254 -19.75 -11.40 17.04
C SER A 254 -19.97 -12.44 18.13
N ASP A 255 -20.44 -13.63 17.76
CA ASP A 255 -20.91 -14.67 18.67
C ASP A 255 -19.83 -15.74 18.93
N GLY A 256 -18.75 -15.74 18.15
CA GLY A 256 -17.68 -16.74 18.25
C GLY A 256 -18.13 -18.15 17.86
N GLN A 257 -19.24 -18.29 17.12
CA GLN A 257 -19.81 -19.57 16.71
C GLN A 257 -20.25 -19.55 15.25
N PHE A 258 -20.19 -20.70 14.60
CA PHE A 258 -20.64 -20.88 13.22
C PHE A 258 -21.16 -22.29 12.97
N TYR A 259 -21.75 -22.50 11.80
CA TYR A 259 -22.27 -23.79 11.35
C TYR A 259 -21.61 -24.14 10.02
N ARG A 260 -21.31 -25.42 9.82
CA ARG A 260 -20.96 -25.94 8.49
C ARG A 260 -22.14 -25.76 7.55
N VAL A 261 -21.87 -25.66 6.25
CA VAL A 261 -22.92 -25.68 5.23
C VAL A 261 -23.69 -27.00 5.33
N GLY A 262 -25.01 -26.92 5.48
CA GLY A 262 -25.89 -28.07 5.70
C GLY A 262 -25.84 -28.68 7.11
N GLY A 263 -25.04 -28.13 8.02
CA GLY A 263 -24.91 -28.60 9.40
C GLY A 263 -25.84 -27.88 10.38
N HIS A 264 -26.20 -28.58 11.46
CA HIS A 264 -27.05 -28.06 12.53
C HIS A 264 -26.34 -27.95 13.90
N SER A 265 -25.12 -28.47 14.04
CA SER A 265 -24.34 -28.32 15.26
C SER A 265 -23.50 -27.04 15.23
N PRO A 266 -23.60 -26.17 16.24
CA PRO A 266 -22.74 -25.00 16.34
C PRO A 266 -21.29 -25.43 16.66
N LEU A 267 -20.34 -24.83 15.97
CA LEU A 267 -18.90 -24.94 16.20
C LEU A 267 -18.40 -23.64 16.82
N ARG A 268 -17.58 -23.73 17.86
CA ARG A 268 -16.92 -22.55 18.45
C ARG A 268 -15.70 -22.18 17.63
N SER A 269 -15.48 -20.88 17.44
CA SER A 269 -14.32 -20.33 16.76
C SER A 269 -13.46 -19.56 17.75
N ASN A 270 -12.27 -20.10 18.07
CA ASN A 270 -11.25 -19.36 18.79
C ASN A 270 -10.16 -18.89 17.82
N VAL A 271 -10.46 -17.92 16.97
CA VAL A 271 -9.58 -17.48 15.87
C VAL A 271 -9.39 -15.97 15.90
N ARG A 272 -8.14 -15.50 15.78
CA ARG A 272 -7.87 -14.07 15.55
C ARG A 272 -8.09 -13.78 14.07
N VAL A 273 -8.92 -12.79 13.74
CA VAL A 273 -9.17 -12.42 12.35
C VAL A 273 -8.37 -11.18 11.97
N ILE A 274 -7.66 -11.26 10.86
CA ILE A 274 -7.01 -10.13 10.20
C ILE A 274 -7.63 -10.03 8.81
N ALA A 275 -8.14 -8.86 8.43
CA ALA A 275 -8.73 -8.63 7.12
C ALA A 275 -7.87 -7.67 6.31
N ALA A 276 -7.79 -7.85 5.00
CA ALA A 276 -7.12 -6.94 4.10
C ALA A 276 -7.99 -6.58 2.88
N THR A 277 -7.84 -5.37 2.36
CA THR A 277 -8.45 -4.98 1.08
C THR A 277 -7.75 -3.80 0.44
N HIS A 278 -7.77 -3.74 -0.90
CA HIS A 278 -7.43 -2.54 -1.66
C HIS A 278 -8.63 -1.60 -1.92
N GLN A 279 -9.85 -2.04 -1.63
CA GLN A 279 -11.07 -1.31 -1.96
C GLN A 279 -11.44 -0.33 -0.84
N ASN A 280 -12.17 0.73 -1.20
CA ASN A 280 -12.73 1.66 -0.23
C ASN A 280 -14.05 1.07 0.32
N LEU A 281 -13.98 0.45 1.50
CA LEU A 281 -15.14 -0.20 2.11
C LEU A 281 -16.26 0.79 2.45
N GLU A 282 -15.92 2.02 2.84
CA GLU A 282 -16.90 3.06 3.15
C GLU A 282 -17.73 3.47 1.91
N ALA A 283 -17.11 3.51 0.74
CA ALA A 283 -17.80 3.70 -0.53
C ALA A 283 -18.68 2.49 -0.87
N ARG A 284 -18.19 1.26 -0.65
CA ARG A 284 -18.98 0.04 -0.88
C ARG A 284 -20.17 -0.08 0.05
N VAL A 285 -20.06 0.37 1.31
CA VAL A 285 -21.17 0.46 2.26
C VAL A 285 -22.23 1.43 1.74
N ARG A 286 -21.83 2.64 1.31
CA ARG A 286 -22.76 3.62 0.71
C ARG A 286 -23.45 3.11 -0.56
N GLN A 287 -22.79 2.23 -1.31
CA GLN A 287 -23.33 1.59 -2.52
C GLN A 287 -24.18 0.35 -2.23
N GLY A 288 -24.30 -0.08 -0.97
CA GLY A 288 -25.02 -1.31 -0.60
C GLY A 288 -24.30 -2.61 -0.99
N LEU A 289 -23.01 -2.54 -1.35
CA LEU A 289 -22.19 -3.70 -1.74
C LEU A 289 -21.45 -4.34 -0.55
N PHE A 290 -21.42 -3.66 0.59
CA PHE A 290 -20.81 -4.14 1.82
C PHE A 290 -21.68 -3.77 3.02
N ARG A 291 -21.84 -4.67 3.98
CA ARG A 291 -22.68 -4.44 5.16
C ARG A 291 -21.99 -3.51 6.14
N GLU A 292 -22.72 -2.50 6.59
CA GLU A 292 -22.24 -1.48 7.53
C GLU A 292 -21.81 -2.09 8.87
N ASP A 293 -22.60 -3.01 9.42
CA ASP A 293 -22.30 -3.70 10.68
C ASP A 293 -21.04 -4.57 10.62
N LEU A 294 -20.83 -5.30 9.52
CA LEU A 294 -19.59 -6.03 9.29
C LEU A 294 -18.39 -5.09 9.17
N TYR A 295 -18.55 -3.96 8.46
CA TYR A 295 -17.49 -2.96 8.35
C TYR A 295 -17.06 -2.47 9.73
N HIS A 296 -18.01 -2.10 10.60
CA HIS A 296 -17.69 -1.68 11.96
C HIS A 296 -17.04 -2.77 12.81
N ARG A 297 -17.42 -4.04 12.62
CA ARG A 297 -16.83 -5.17 13.36
C ARG A 297 -15.40 -5.51 12.88
N LEU A 298 -15.08 -5.25 11.62
CA LEU A 298 -13.74 -5.43 11.06
C LEU A 298 -12.83 -4.23 11.34
N ASN A 299 -13.37 -3.01 11.26
CA ASN A 299 -12.64 -1.76 11.40
C ASN A 299 -12.45 -1.35 12.87
N VAL A 300 -11.99 -2.28 13.71
CA VAL A 300 -11.62 -1.98 15.10
C VAL A 300 -10.29 -1.23 15.14
N ILE A 301 -9.30 -1.74 14.41
CA ILE A 301 -8.00 -1.12 14.24
C ILE A 301 -7.66 -1.13 12.76
N ARG A 302 -7.43 0.05 12.18
CA ARG A 302 -7.09 0.21 10.76
C ARG A 302 -5.61 0.48 10.58
N LEU A 303 -4.98 -0.31 9.71
CA LEU A 303 -3.62 -0.10 9.26
C LEU A 303 -3.64 0.27 7.77
N ARG A 304 -3.13 1.45 7.40
CA ARG A 304 -3.00 1.87 6.01
C ARG A 304 -1.55 1.66 5.55
N LEU A 305 -1.33 0.73 4.64
CA LEU A 305 -0.04 0.60 3.97
C LEU A 305 0.09 1.71 2.91
N PRO A 306 1.16 2.52 2.96
CA PRO A 306 1.41 3.53 1.94
C PRO A 306 1.77 2.85 0.60
N PRO A 307 1.22 3.35 -0.52
CA PRO A 307 1.68 2.96 -1.85
C PRO A 307 3.15 3.36 -2.04
N LEU A 308 3.86 2.69 -2.94
CA LEU A 308 5.31 2.85 -3.12
C LEU A 308 5.70 4.29 -3.47
N ARG A 309 4.85 5.01 -4.21
CA ARG A 309 5.03 6.44 -4.53
C ARG A 309 4.97 7.39 -3.32
N GLU A 310 4.35 6.98 -2.21
CA GLU A 310 4.33 7.74 -0.94
C GLU A 310 5.54 7.39 -0.04
N ARG A 311 6.41 6.47 -0.49
CA ARG A 311 7.61 5.99 0.20
C ARG A 311 8.73 5.73 -0.80
N SER A 312 9.01 6.69 -1.66
CA SER A 312 9.97 6.55 -2.75
C SER A 312 11.39 6.32 -2.24
N GLU A 313 11.70 6.71 -1.01
CA GLU A 313 12.99 6.43 -0.34
C GLU A 313 13.26 4.92 -0.22
N ASP A 314 12.22 4.08 -0.20
CA ASP A 314 12.34 2.63 -0.11
C ASP A 314 12.72 1.98 -1.44
N ILE A 315 12.51 2.64 -2.58
CA ILE A 315 12.67 2.05 -3.92
C ILE A 315 14.09 1.53 -4.12
N ALA A 316 15.11 2.31 -3.72
CA ALA A 316 16.51 1.91 -3.88
C ALA A 316 16.86 0.67 -3.04
N LEU A 317 16.41 0.64 -1.77
CA LEU A 317 16.62 -0.50 -0.87
C LEU A 317 15.92 -1.75 -1.40
N LEU A 318 14.65 -1.63 -1.77
CA LEU A 318 13.84 -2.73 -2.28
C LEU A 318 14.39 -3.28 -3.61
N THR A 319 14.82 -2.40 -4.52
CA THR A 319 15.41 -2.82 -5.81
C THR A 319 16.66 -3.68 -5.59
N ARG A 320 17.57 -3.24 -4.71
CA ARG A 320 18.78 -4.01 -4.38
C ARG A 320 18.43 -5.35 -3.73
N HIS A 321 17.47 -5.35 -2.81
CA HIS A 321 17.01 -6.57 -2.16
C HIS A 321 16.45 -7.58 -3.16
N PHE A 322 15.53 -7.16 -4.04
CA PHE A 322 14.92 -8.07 -5.01
C PHE A 322 15.93 -8.58 -6.03
N LEU A 323 16.87 -7.75 -6.53
CA LEU A 323 17.93 -8.23 -7.42
C LEU A 323 18.82 -9.28 -6.74
N GLN A 324 19.13 -9.11 -5.46
CA GLN A 324 19.87 -10.12 -4.70
C GLN A 324 19.05 -11.40 -4.50
N LYS A 325 17.75 -11.28 -4.21
CA LYS A 325 16.85 -12.42 -4.04
C LYS A 325 16.73 -13.21 -5.35
N SER A 326 16.40 -12.54 -6.45
CA SER A 326 16.30 -13.14 -7.79
C SER A 326 17.59 -13.85 -8.21
N ALA A 327 18.74 -13.24 -7.91
CA ALA A 327 20.03 -13.83 -8.24
C ALA A 327 20.33 -15.11 -7.44
N ARG A 328 19.99 -15.12 -6.14
CA ARG A 328 20.09 -16.34 -5.30
C ARG A 328 19.17 -17.44 -5.79
N ASP A 329 17.92 -17.11 -6.11
CA ASP A 329 16.91 -18.07 -6.57
C ASP A 329 17.30 -18.71 -7.92
N LEU A 330 17.98 -17.95 -8.79
CA LEU A 330 18.46 -18.42 -10.09
C LEU A 330 19.90 -18.96 -10.07
N GLY A 331 20.62 -18.87 -8.93
CA GLY A 331 22.01 -19.31 -8.81
C GLY A 331 23.00 -18.49 -9.66
N VAL A 332 22.70 -17.20 -9.89
CA VAL A 332 23.54 -16.28 -10.67
C VAL A 332 24.11 -15.17 -9.78
N GLU A 333 25.07 -14.41 -10.30
CA GLU A 333 25.58 -13.23 -9.59
C GLU A 333 24.54 -12.10 -9.56
N PRO A 334 24.40 -11.37 -8.44
CA PRO A 334 23.46 -10.26 -8.34
C PRO A 334 23.89 -9.08 -9.20
N LYS A 335 22.97 -8.62 -10.05
CA LYS A 335 23.16 -7.41 -10.85
C LYS A 335 23.15 -6.17 -9.97
N ARG A 336 23.90 -5.15 -10.41
CA ARG A 336 23.92 -3.81 -9.82
C ARG A 336 23.11 -2.88 -10.69
N VAL A 337 22.55 -1.82 -10.12
CA VAL A 337 21.85 -0.76 -10.85
C VAL A 337 22.71 0.49 -10.76
N SER A 338 22.88 1.20 -11.88
CA SER A 338 23.60 2.47 -11.87
C SER A 338 22.84 3.52 -11.06
N ASP A 339 23.54 4.53 -10.53
CA ASP A 339 22.90 5.59 -9.74
C ASP A 339 21.87 6.39 -10.57
N GLU A 340 22.17 6.60 -11.86
CA GLU A 340 21.23 7.23 -12.81
C GLU A 340 19.95 6.40 -13.00
N ALA A 341 20.09 5.08 -13.15
CA ALA A 341 18.95 4.18 -13.28
C ALA A 341 18.15 4.09 -11.97
N LEU A 342 18.80 4.11 -10.80
CA LEU A 342 18.11 4.16 -9.51
C LEU A 342 17.34 5.47 -9.32
N ALA A 343 17.94 6.62 -9.68
CA ALA A 343 17.26 7.91 -9.64
C ALA A 343 16.05 7.92 -10.58
N TYR A 344 16.20 7.35 -11.77
CA TYR A 344 15.11 7.18 -12.74
C TYR A 344 13.99 6.28 -12.17
N LEU A 345 14.31 5.13 -11.60
CA LEU A 345 13.32 4.25 -10.98
C LEU A 345 12.58 4.97 -9.84
N THR A 346 13.28 5.77 -9.05
CA THR A 346 12.70 6.49 -7.91
C THR A 346 11.64 7.52 -8.34
N SER A 347 11.70 8.05 -9.57
CA SER A 347 10.69 8.98 -10.09
C SER A 347 9.45 8.28 -10.68
N LEU A 348 9.47 6.96 -10.84
CA LEU A 348 8.35 6.22 -11.44
C LEU A 348 7.19 6.01 -10.46
N PRO A 349 5.94 5.97 -10.95
CA PRO A 349 4.75 5.91 -10.10
C PRO A 349 4.46 4.52 -9.50
N PHE A 350 5.00 3.45 -10.09
CA PHE A 350 4.78 2.04 -9.73
C PHE A 350 3.33 1.68 -9.32
N PRO A 351 2.35 1.66 -10.25
CA PRO A 351 0.96 1.32 -9.93
C PRO A 351 0.78 -0.10 -9.34
N GLY A 352 1.68 -1.04 -9.68
CA GLY A 352 1.70 -2.38 -9.06
C GLY A 352 2.54 -2.47 -7.78
N ASN A 353 3.00 -1.32 -7.26
CA ASN A 353 3.75 -1.15 -6.02
C ASN A 353 4.97 -2.10 -5.93
N VAL A 354 5.22 -2.68 -4.76
CA VAL A 354 6.37 -3.54 -4.47
C VAL A 354 6.37 -4.79 -5.37
N ARG A 355 5.19 -5.34 -5.70
CA ARG A 355 5.07 -6.49 -6.61
C ARG A 355 5.57 -6.16 -8.03
N GLN A 356 5.30 -4.96 -8.52
CA GLN A 356 5.83 -4.52 -9.81
C GLN A 356 7.35 -4.37 -9.77
N LEU A 357 7.89 -3.84 -8.67
CA LEU A 357 9.33 -3.70 -8.48
C LEU A 357 10.05 -5.05 -8.39
N GLU A 358 9.46 -6.02 -7.68
CA GLU A 358 9.96 -7.41 -7.62
C GLU A 358 9.96 -8.07 -9.00
N ASN A 359 8.86 -7.93 -9.75
CA ASN A 359 8.78 -8.44 -11.13
C ASN A 359 9.82 -7.80 -12.05
N LEU A 360 10.07 -6.49 -11.90
CA LEU A 360 11.11 -5.78 -12.64
C LEU A 360 12.50 -6.35 -12.30
N ALA A 361 12.82 -6.56 -11.03
CA ALA A 361 14.09 -7.13 -10.60
C ALA A 361 14.29 -8.56 -11.12
N ASN A 362 13.24 -9.39 -11.08
CA ASN A 362 13.26 -10.74 -11.69
C ASN A 362 13.54 -10.65 -13.20
N TRP A 363 12.84 -9.77 -13.90
CA TRP A 363 13.02 -9.58 -15.34
C TRP A 363 14.43 -9.09 -15.67
N LEU A 364 14.95 -8.11 -14.94
CA LEU A 364 16.31 -7.57 -15.13
C LEU A 364 17.38 -8.63 -14.88
N THR A 365 17.19 -9.49 -13.88
CA THR A 365 18.13 -10.58 -13.57
C THR A 365 18.28 -11.54 -14.76
N VAL A 366 17.19 -11.81 -15.47
CA VAL A 366 17.17 -12.73 -16.62
C VAL A 366 17.55 -12.03 -17.94
N MET A 367 17.04 -10.83 -18.18
CA MET A 367 17.04 -10.20 -19.50
C MET A 367 18.15 -9.17 -19.71
N ALA A 368 18.65 -8.54 -18.64
CA ALA A 368 19.68 -7.52 -18.79
C ALA A 368 21.02 -8.19 -19.15
N PRO A 369 21.68 -7.77 -20.26
CA PRO A 369 22.91 -8.43 -20.72
C PRO A 369 24.13 -8.09 -19.85
N ALA A 370 24.15 -6.90 -19.26
CA ALA A 370 25.27 -6.40 -18.45
C ALA A 370 25.09 -6.68 -16.93
N GLN A 371 26.19 -6.69 -16.18
CA GLN A 371 26.15 -6.79 -14.71
C GLN A 371 25.72 -5.49 -14.03
N THR A 372 25.90 -4.35 -14.70
CA THR A 372 25.37 -3.06 -14.28
C THR A 372 24.19 -2.70 -15.18
N VAL A 373 23.01 -2.57 -14.59
CA VAL A 373 21.77 -2.17 -15.24
C VAL A 373 21.77 -0.65 -15.40
N GLU A 374 21.63 -0.19 -16.64
CA GLU A 374 21.44 1.22 -17.00
C GLU A 374 19.98 1.48 -17.41
N ILE A 375 19.62 2.75 -17.64
CA ILE A 375 18.24 3.14 -18.02
C ILE A 375 17.80 2.44 -19.33
N LYS A 376 18.73 2.26 -20.28
CA LYS A 376 18.47 1.59 -21.56
C LYS A 376 18.12 0.10 -21.42
N ASP A 377 18.49 -0.52 -20.30
CA ASP A 377 18.22 -1.92 -20.02
C ASP A 377 16.85 -2.11 -19.35
N LEU A 378 16.15 -1.03 -18.99
CA LEU A 378 14.82 -1.12 -18.42
C LEU A 378 13.77 -1.50 -19.49
N PRO A 379 12.69 -2.20 -19.11
CA PRO A 379 11.57 -2.49 -20.00
C PRO A 379 11.01 -1.24 -20.70
N PRO A 380 10.67 -1.30 -22.01
CA PRO A 380 10.23 -0.14 -22.79
C PRO A 380 8.99 0.57 -22.22
N ASP A 381 8.09 -0.16 -21.56
CA ASP A 381 6.89 0.36 -20.90
C ASP A 381 7.23 1.29 -19.73
N LEU A 382 8.32 1.02 -19.00
CA LEU A 382 8.81 1.90 -17.93
C LEU A 382 9.56 3.12 -18.47
N VAL A 383 10.19 3.01 -19.64
CA VAL A 383 10.91 4.11 -20.30
C VAL A 383 9.93 5.09 -20.97
N ALA A 384 8.87 4.59 -21.60
CA ALA A 384 7.86 5.40 -22.28
C ALA A 384 6.94 6.19 -21.33
N THR A 385 6.84 5.79 -20.06
CA THR A 385 5.99 6.46 -19.07
C THR A 385 6.49 7.87 -18.72
N GLN A 386 7.78 8.17 -18.93
CA GLN A 386 8.37 9.48 -18.64
C GLN A 386 8.37 10.44 -19.84
N THR A 387 8.46 9.94 -21.09
CA THR A 387 8.35 10.78 -22.29
C THR A 387 6.97 11.39 -22.47
N ALA A 388 5.93 10.79 -21.86
CA ALA A 388 4.59 11.38 -21.79
C ALA A 388 4.43 12.44 -20.68
N SER A 389 5.35 12.51 -19.71
CA SER A 389 5.25 13.37 -18.52
C SER A 389 6.38 14.41 -18.35
N GLY A 390 7.40 14.41 -19.21
CA GLY A 390 8.47 15.42 -19.19
C GLY A 390 9.02 15.75 -20.57
N GLY A 391 8.78 16.97 -21.07
CA GLY A 391 9.52 17.53 -22.20
C GLY A 391 8.74 18.47 -23.12
N VAL A 392 8.48 19.70 -22.68
CA VAL A 392 8.45 20.83 -23.63
C VAL A 392 9.92 21.16 -23.91
N ALA A 393 10.47 20.62 -24.99
CA ALA A 393 11.75 21.07 -25.54
C ALA A 393 11.52 22.32 -26.41
N PRO A 394 12.48 23.27 -26.44
CA PRO A 394 12.32 24.54 -27.14
C PRO A 394 12.32 24.30 -28.65
N ALA A 395 11.36 24.90 -29.34
CA ALA A 395 11.30 24.85 -30.80
C ALA A 395 12.51 25.60 -31.37
N GLU A 396 13.49 24.84 -31.88
CA GLU A 396 14.48 25.36 -32.81
C GLU A 396 13.79 25.81 -34.09
N ALA A 397 14.17 27.01 -34.52
CA ALA A 397 13.65 27.71 -35.66
C ALA A 397 13.87 26.93 -36.96
N VAL A 398 12.77 26.53 -37.60
CA VAL A 398 12.76 26.23 -39.04
C VAL A 398 12.28 27.50 -39.75
N VAL A 399 13.25 28.20 -40.32
CA VAL A 399 13.07 29.29 -41.27
C VAL A 399 12.41 28.71 -42.52
N ILE A 400 11.14 29.06 -42.78
CA ILE A 400 10.57 29.00 -44.11
C ILE A 400 10.24 30.42 -44.52
N ALA A 401 11.09 30.93 -45.40
CA ALA A 401 10.89 32.17 -46.11
C ALA A 401 9.60 32.09 -46.93
N ASN A 402 8.72 33.09 -46.78
CA ASN A 402 7.86 33.51 -47.87
C ASN A 402 7.73 35.03 -47.83
N THR A 403 8.50 35.64 -48.72
CA THR A 403 8.37 36.99 -49.29
C THR A 403 6.93 37.30 -49.71
N SER A 404 6.39 38.44 -49.26
CA SER A 404 5.81 39.47 -50.16
C SER A 404 5.41 40.77 -49.44
N VAL A 405 5.96 41.88 -49.96
CA VAL A 405 5.36 43.22 -50.16
C VAL A 405 4.98 44.02 -48.89
N VAL A 406 5.85 44.91 -48.36
CA VAL A 406 6.15 46.32 -48.75
C VAL A 406 5.02 47.33 -48.48
N ALA A 407 5.44 48.43 -47.82
CA ALA A 407 4.78 49.71 -47.52
C ALA A 407 3.94 49.72 -46.23
N GLY A 408 4.18 50.59 -45.25
CA GLY A 408 5.10 51.72 -45.16
C GLY A 408 4.66 52.61 -44.00
N ASN A 409 5.66 53.06 -43.22
CA ASN A 409 5.72 54.27 -42.40
C ASN A 409 4.60 54.60 -41.41
N GLY A 410 5.04 54.80 -40.16
CA GLY A 410 4.90 56.12 -39.55
C GLY A 410 4.17 56.18 -38.21
N ALA A 411 4.96 56.09 -37.15
CA ALA A 411 4.87 56.83 -35.87
C ALA A 411 3.63 57.72 -35.63
N ALA A 412 2.93 57.46 -34.51
CA ALA A 412 2.58 58.45 -33.49
C ALA A 412 1.79 57.80 -32.34
N GLU A 413 2.38 57.78 -31.15
CA GLU A 413 1.67 57.87 -29.86
C GLU A 413 1.74 59.33 -29.39
N PRO A 414 1.03 59.78 -28.32
CA PRO A 414 -0.19 59.27 -27.67
C PRO A 414 -1.22 60.40 -27.43
N GLN A 415 -2.48 60.09 -27.07
CA GLN A 415 -3.27 61.01 -26.26
C GLN A 415 -4.45 60.33 -25.53
N ALA A 416 -4.68 60.82 -24.32
CA ALA A 416 -5.43 60.18 -23.25
C ALA A 416 -6.91 60.62 -23.18
N ALA A 417 -7.65 59.78 -22.44
CA ALA A 417 -8.87 60.06 -21.67
C ALA A 417 -10.22 60.17 -22.41
N SER A 418 -11.11 59.22 -22.13
CA SER A 418 -12.34 59.53 -21.37
C SER A 418 -13.03 58.25 -20.87
N VAL A 419 -13.56 58.36 -19.66
CA VAL A 419 -14.37 57.36 -18.95
C VAL A 419 -15.83 57.56 -19.36
N ALA A 420 -16.52 56.50 -19.78
CA ALA A 420 -17.98 56.46 -19.82
C ALA A 420 -18.48 55.06 -19.45
N VAL A 421 -19.31 55.02 -18.40
CA VAL A 421 -19.97 53.86 -17.83
C VAL A 421 -21.24 53.56 -18.65
N ALA A 422 -21.34 52.35 -19.21
CA ALA A 422 -22.61 51.74 -19.60
C ALA A 422 -22.48 50.20 -19.60
N ALA A 423 -23.36 49.53 -18.88
CA ALA A 423 -23.62 48.08 -18.97
C ALA A 423 -25.12 47.90 -19.28
N PRO A 424 -25.60 46.73 -19.76
CA PRO A 424 -24.91 45.63 -20.45
C PRO A 424 -25.48 45.41 -21.87
N VAL A 425 -24.68 44.89 -22.79
CA VAL A 425 -25.18 44.30 -24.05
C VAL A 425 -24.69 42.87 -24.12
N LEU A 426 -25.65 41.93 -24.16
CA LEU A 426 -25.46 40.52 -24.46
C LEU A 426 -24.69 40.36 -25.77
N ALA A 427 -23.48 39.82 -25.69
CA ALA A 427 -22.78 39.29 -26.86
C ALA A 427 -21.83 38.15 -26.46
N SER A 428 -22.26 36.95 -26.83
CA SER A 428 -21.46 35.84 -27.38
C SER A 428 -20.04 35.61 -26.84
N ALA A 429 -19.87 34.47 -26.19
CA ALA A 429 -18.60 33.81 -25.94
C ALA A 429 -17.75 33.67 -27.21
N PRO A 430 -16.41 33.84 -27.13
CA PRO A 430 -15.48 33.03 -27.88
C PRO A 430 -14.99 31.89 -26.99
N ALA A 431 -15.21 30.67 -27.48
CA ALA A 431 -14.73 29.43 -26.89
C ALA A 431 -13.21 29.47 -26.72
N ALA A 432 -12.75 29.16 -25.51
CA ALA A 432 -11.37 28.85 -25.23
C ALA A 432 -10.98 27.58 -26.02
N ALA A 433 -10.24 27.77 -27.11
CA ALA A 433 -9.50 26.71 -27.77
C ALA A 433 -8.27 26.38 -26.91
N GLY A 434 -8.51 25.61 -25.84
CA GLY A 434 -7.49 24.96 -25.03
C GLY A 434 -7.28 23.53 -25.53
N THR A 435 -6.10 23.29 -26.09
CA THR A 435 -5.59 22.06 -26.67
C THR A 435 -5.68 20.87 -25.69
N THR A 436 -6.63 19.96 -25.88
CA THR A 436 -6.72 18.70 -25.12
C THR A 436 -5.77 17.67 -25.72
N ALA A 437 -4.64 17.44 -25.05
CA ALA A 437 -3.81 16.28 -25.26
C ALA A 437 -4.56 15.00 -24.81
N GLY A 438 -4.71 14.04 -25.73
CA GLY A 438 -4.66 12.62 -25.40
C GLY A 438 -5.97 11.84 -25.23
N HIS A 439 -7.15 12.38 -25.51
CA HIS A 439 -8.32 11.50 -25.67
C HIS A 439 -8.29 10.87 -27.08
N PRO A 440 -8.51 9.55 -27.23
CA PRO A 440 -8.72 8.94 -28.53
C PRO A 440 -9.73 9.78 -29.33
N LEU A 441 -9.44 10.07 -30.60
CA LEU A 441 -10.26 10.94 -31.46
C LEU A 441 -11.77 10.61 -31.42
N TRP A 442 -12.12 9.34 -31.21
CA TRP A 442 -13.49 8.86 -31.10
C TRP A 442 -14.17 9.25 -29.77
N GLU A 443 -13.45 9.31 -28.65
CA GLU A 443 -14.00 9.72 -27.35
C GLU A 443 -14.40 11.20 -27.37
N HIS A 444 -13.62 12.04 -28.06
CA HIS A 444 -13.96 13.44 -28.27
C HIS A 444 -15.23 13.57 -29.14
N GLY A 445 -15.35 12.76 -30.19
CA GLY A 445 -16.55 12.68 -31.01
C GLY A 445 -17.78 12.22 -30.22
N LEU A 446 -17.63 11.20 -29.37
CA LEU A 446 -18.69 10.71 -28.50
C LEU A 446 -19.14 11.76 -27.49
N ARG A 447 -18.22 12.46 -26.82
CA ARG A 447 -18.54 13.55 -25.90
C ARG A 447 -19.31 14.67 -26.59
N THR A 448 -18.93 15.00 -27.82
CA THR A 448 -19.62 16.01 -28.64
C THR A 448 -21.05 15.58 -28.96
N GLU A 449 -21.26 14.31 -29.33
CA GLU A 449 -22.59 13.76 -29.63
C GLU A 449 -23.47 13.66 -28.38
N VAL A 450 -22.92 13.23 -27.24
CA VAL A 450 -23.62 13.22 -25.95
C VAL A 450 -24.06 14.64 -25.58
N ALA A 451 -23.17 15.62 -25.71
CA ALA A 451 -23.50 17.02 -25.44
C ALA A 451 -24.55 17.59 -26.39
N ARG A 452 -24.66 17.07 -27.63
CA ARG A 452 -25.73 17.42 -28.57
C ARG A 452 -27.07 16.83 -28.14
N LEU A 453 -27.12 15.53 -27.86
CA LEU A 453 -28.34 14.81 -27.46
C LEU A 453 -28.93 15.34 -26.14
N LEU A 454 -28.08 15.70 -25.18
CA LEU A 454 -28.51 16.31 -23.92
C LEU A 454 -29.08 17.72 -24.12
N ARG A 455 -28.51 18.52 -25.03
CA ARG A 455 -29.05 19.86 -25.38
C ARG A 455 -30.39 19.78 -26.09
N GLU A 456 -30.61 18.71 -26.86
CA GLU A 456 -31.88 18.43 -27.56
C GLU A 456 -32.93 17.77 -26.65
N ASN A 457 -32.64 17.58 -25.36
CA ASN A 457 -33.50 16.94 -24.37
C ASN A 457 -34.03 15.55 -24.83
N SER A 458 -33.16 14.78 -25.49
CA SER A 458 -33.49 13.42 -25.92
C SER A 458 -33.66 12.50 -24.70
N ALA A 459 -34.71 11.69 -24.69
CA ALA A 459 -34.88 10.63 -23.70
C ALA A 459 -33.92 9.45 -23.99
N ASP A 460 -33.54 8.71 -22.96
CA ASP A 460 -32.78 7.45 -23.05
C ASP A 460 -31.46 7.53 -23.86
N VAL A 461 -30.73 8.65 -23.72
CA VAL A 461 -29.47 8.94 -24.43
C VAL A 461 -28.45 7.79 -24.32
N MET A 462 -28.34 7.18 -23.13
CA MET A 462 -27.45 6.06 -22.89
C MET A 462 -27.80 4.82 -23.72
N ASP A 463 -29.08 4.43 -23.75
CA ASP A 463 -29.54 3.26 -24.50
C ASP A 463 -29.42 3.49 -26.01
N ALA A 464 -29.70 4.70 -26.49
CA ALA A 464 -29.57 5.05 -27.90
C ALA A 464 -28.11 4.98 -28.38
N LEU A 465 -27.17 5.51 -27.59
CA LEU A 465 -25.75 5.48 -27.91
C LEU A 465 -25.17 4.06 -27.76
N ALA A 466 -25.58 3.31 -26.75
CA ALA A 466 -25.15 1.92 -26.56
C ALA A 466 -25.54 1.06 -27.77
N ARG A 467 -26.79 1.15 -28.27
CA ARG A 467 -27.22 0.42 -29.47
C ARG A 467 -26.41 0.81 -30.71
N ARG A 468 -26.14 2.11 -30.92
CA ARG A 468 -25.33 2.59 -32.04
C ARG A 468 -23.89 2.10 -31.98
N PHE A 469 -23.29 2.13 -30.79
CA PHE A 469 -21.94 1.64 -30.55
C PHE A 469 -21.85 0.13 -30.82
N GLU A 470 -22.75 -0.66 -30.21
CA GLU A 470 -22.78 -2.11 -30.41
C GLU A 470 -23.00 -2.48 -31.88
N ALA A 471 -23.88 -1.76 -32.58
CA ALA A 471 -24.12 -1.97 -34.00
C ALA A 471 -22.88 -1.69 -34.87
N ALA A 472 -22.15 -0.61 -34.58
CA ALA A 472 -20.92 -0.27 -35.31
C ALA A 472 -19.84 -1.34 -35.10
N VAL A 473 -19.62 -1.76 -33.85
CA VAL A 473 -18.60 -2.76 -33.50
C VAL A 473 -18.91 -4.12 -34.11
N ILE A 474 -20.18 -4.57 -34.02
CA ILE A 474 -20.59 -5.87 -34.58
C ILE A 474 -20.49 -5.87 -36.11
N ARG A 475 -20.88 -4.77 -36.77
CA ARG A 475 -20.79 -4.65 -38.24
C ARG A 475 -19.34 -4.73 -38.70
N GLU A 476 -18.45 -3.96 -38.08
CA GLU A 476 -17.02 -3.98 -38.43
C GLU A 476 -16.39 -5.35 -38.21
N ALA A 477 -16.75 -6.04 -37.12
CA ALA A 477 -16.27 -7.39 -36.85
C ALA A 477 -16.79 -8.42 -37.87
N LEU A 478 -18.04 -8.28 -38.33
CA LEU A 478 -18.60 -9.13 -39.39
C LEU A 478 -17.91 -8.86 -40.73
N ASP A 479 -17.67 -7.59 -41.07
CA ASP A 479 -17.00 -7.22 -42.32
C ASP A 479 -15.54 -7.74 -42.34
N PHE A 480 -14.82 -7.55 -41.23
CA PHE A 480 -13.45 -8.05 -41.07
C PHE A 480 -13.38 -9.57 -41.22
N THR A 481 -14.37 -10.30 -40.68
CA THR A 481 -14.42 -11.78 -40.71
C THR A 481 -15.19 -12.33 -41.92
N ARG A 482 -15.55 -11.48 -42.89
CA ARG A 482 -16.33 -11.84 -44.10
C ARG A 482 -17.63 -12.59 -43.78
N GLY A 483 -18.34 -12.12 -42.75
CA GLY A 483 -19.64 -12.66 -42.31
C GLY A 483 -19.55 -13.88 -41.39
N ARG A 484 -18.35 -14.32 -40.98
CA ARG A 484 -18.18 -15.48 -40.10
C ARG A 484 -18.51 -15.14 -38.64
N LYS A 485 -19.77 -15.33 -38.26
CA LYS A 485 -20.31 -14.99 -36.93
C LYS A 485 -19.53 -15.58 -35.76
N VAL A 486 -19.01 -16.81 -35.87
CA VAL A 486 -18.24 -17.46 -34.79
C VAL A 486 -16.88 -16.78 -34.59
N GLU A 487 -16.17 -16.51 -35.69
CA GLU A 487 -14.87 -15.82 -35.66
C GLU A 487 -15.03 -14.36 -35.18
N ALA A 488 -16.11 -13.69 -35.59
CA ALA A 488 -16.44 -12.35 -35.10
C ALA A 488 -16.70 -12.34 -33.58
N ALA A 489 -17.41 -13.34 -33.05
CA ALA A 489 -17.68 -13.45 -31.61
C ALA A 489 -16.38 -13.63 -30.80
N GLU A 490 -15.50 -14.51 -31.27
CA GLU A 490 -14.21 -14.79 -30.64
C GLU A 490 -13.32 -13.54 -30.61
N ARG A 491 -13.21 -12.81 -31.72
CA ARG A 491 -12.43 -11.56 -31.78
C ARG A 491 -13.00 -10.43 -30.93
N LEU A 492 -14.32 -10.39 -30.76
CA LEU A 492 -14.99 -9.43 -29.89
C LEU A 492 -15.01 -9.86 -28.41
N GLY A 493 -14.51 -11.05 -28.08
CA GLY A 493 -14.51 -11.57 -26.70
C GLY A 493 -15.92 -11.84 -26.15
N ILE A 494 -16.92 -12.06 -27.03
CA ILE A 494 -18.30 -12.32 -26.64
C ILE A 494 -18.70 -13.76 -27.00
N GLY A 495 -19.64 -14.34 -26.25
CA GLY A 495 -20.15 -15.66 -26.55
C GLY A 495 -20.86 -15.74 -27.91
N ARG A 496 -20.75 -16.88 -28.60
CA ARG A 496 -21.42 -17.15 -29.89
C ARG A 496 -22.94 -16.88 -29.85
N ASN A 497 -23.61 -17.26 -28.76
CA ASN A 497 -25.05 -17.03 -28.62
C ASN A 497 -25.36 -15.53 -28.42
N THR A 498 -24.45 -14.80 -27.77
CA THR A 498 -24.57 -13.36 -27.52
C THR A 498 -24.46 -12.57 -28.82
N ILE A 499 -23.49 -12.87 -29.70
CA ILE A 499 -23.40 -12.18 -30.99
C ILE A 499 -24.62 -12.45 -31.86
N THR A 500 -25.13 -13.69 -31.84
CA THR A 500 -26.29 -14.08 -32.66
C THR A 500 -27.55 -13.32 -32.20
N ARG A 501 -27.76 -13.24 -30.89
CA ARG A 501 -28.86 -12.47 -30.31
C ARG A 501 -28.73 -10.97 -30.62
N LYS A 502 -27.53 -10.38 -30.47
CA LYS A 502 -27.32 -8.96 -30.73
C LYS A 502 -27.47 -8.59 -32.21
N ILE A 503 -27.10 -9.46 -33.14
CA ILE A 503 -27.34 -9.25 -34.58
C ILE A 503 -28.85 -9.13 -34.87
N GLN A 504 -29.68 -9.96 -34.22
CA GLN A 504 -31.13 -9.92 -34.35
C GLN A 504 -31.75 -8.70 -33.67
N GLU A 505 -31.33 -8.39 -32.44
CA GLU A 505 -31.82 -7.23 -31.65
C GLU A 505 -31.49 -5.89 -32.31
N LEU A 506 -30.36 -5.80 -33.03
CA LEU A 506 -29.88 -4.57 -33.68
C LEU A 506 -30.23 -4.51 -35.18
N HIS A 507 -30.98 -5.49 -35.69
CA HIS A 507 -31.38 -5.59 -37.10
C HIS A 507 -30.21 -5.49 -38.08
N LEU A 508 -29.10 -6.18 -37.79
CA LEU A 508 -27.86 -6.17 -38.59
C LEU A 508 -27.77 -7.31 -39.61
N GLU A 509 -28.90 -7.91 -39.98
CA GLU A 509 -28.94 -8.94 -41.02
C GLU A 509 -28.86 -8.26 -42.39
N SER A 510 -27.69 -8.39 -43.05
CA SER A 510 -27.45 -8.02 -44.44
C SER A 510 -27.73 -9.20 -45.38
#